data_AF-A0A2N2S665-F1
#
_entry.id   AF-A0A2N2S665-F1
#
_cell.length_a   1.000
_cell.length_b   1.000
_cell.length_c   1.000
_cell.angle_alpha   90.00
_cell.angle_beta   90.00
_cell.angle_gamma   90.00
#
_symmetry.space_group_name_H-M   'P 1'
#
loop_
_entity.id
_entity.type
_entity.pdbx_description
1 polymer ?
#
loop_
_entity_poly.entity_id
_entity_poly.type
_entity_poly.pdbx_seq_one_letter_code
_entity_poly.pdbx_strand_id
1 'polypeptide(L)'
;MPLIRALPRALLLIASIFVFGIAQAEDLKDIAQLANQGQQAAALERVNSYIASNPKDVQAQFIKGVILAELNRRDEAIKIFADITSKNPNLPEPHNNLAVLYAEKGEYDQARKALESAIKTHPSYATAHENLGDIYARMASEAYDKALQLDSGNTRAQNKLALIRDLFSSTKKPVMSATRPVTKASEPTKLADAKPAASKPAAKPAQVASPTTAPATPAPAAAADASEDIKAAVAKWAKAWSDQDVDAYLASYSSSFKTPKGESRSA
;
A
#
# COMPACT_ATOMS: atom_id res chain seq x y z
N MET A 1 -56.62 -38.38 -23.29
CA MET A 1 -55.79 -38.05 -22.11
C MET A 1 -54.47 -37.46 -22.62
N PRO A 2 -54.26 -36.13 -22.61
CA PRO A 2 -52.99 -35.54 -23.04
C PRO A 2 -51.99 -35.49 -21.88
N LEU A 3 -50.73 -35.85 -22.15
CA LEU A 3 -49.62 -35.70 -21.21
C LEU A 3 -49.14 -34.24 -21.20
N ILE A 4 -49.26 -33.57 -20.05
CA ILE A 4 -48.70 -32.24 -19.80
C ILE A 4 -47.20 -32.41 -19.51
N ARG A 5 -46.35 -31.96 -20.45
CA ARG A 5 -44.90 -31.83 -20.24
C ARG A 5 -44.63 -30.62 -19.34
N ALA A 6 -44.16 -30.86 -18.12
CA ALA A 6 -43.55 -29.83 -17.29
C ALA A 6 -42.16 -29.49 -17.84
N LEU A 7 -41.99 -28.31 -18.44
CA LEU A 7 -40.65 -27.76 -18.73
C LEU A 7 -40.03 -27.17 -17.45
N PRO A 8 -38.69 -27.25 -17.27
CA PRO A 8 -38.02 -26.86 -16.04
C PRO A 8 -37.84 -25.34 -15.99
N ARG A 9 -38.45 -24.69 -14.99
CA ARG A 9 -38.26 -23.25 -14.68
C ARG A 9 -36.81 -22.85 -14.37
N ALA A 10 -35.88 -23.80 -14.26
CA ALA A 10 -34.49 -23.56 -13.90
C ALA A 10 -33.63 -22.97 -15.04
N LEU A 11 -34.00 -23.14 -16.32
CA LEU A 11 -33.17 -22.66 -17.44
C LEU A 11 -33.27 -21.14 -17.68
N LEU A 12 -34.37 -20.50 -17.28
CA LEU A 12 -34.59 -19.06 -17.46
C LEU A 12 -33.81 -18.19 -16.46
N LEU A 13 -33.57 -18.70 -15.24
CA LEU A 13 -32.84 -17.95 -14.20
C LEU A 13 -31.34 -17.80 -14.48
N ILE A 14 -30.72 -18.79 -15.13
CA ILE A 14 -29.29 -18.75 -15.47
C ILE A 14 -29.04 -17.81 -16.67
N ALA A 15 -29.96 -17.77 -17.64
CA ALA A 15 -29.87 -16.84 -18.77
C ALA A 15 -30.01 -15.36 -18.34
N SER A 16 -30.88 -15.06 -17.36
CA SER A 16 -31.08 -13.69 -16.88
C SER A 16 -29.89 -13.13 -16.08
N ILE A 17 -29.19 -13.96 -15.30
CA ILE A 17 -27.99 -13.53 -14.56
C ILE A 17 -26.82 -13.25 -15.53
N PHE A 18 -26.71 -14.03 -16.61
CA PHE A 18 -25.62 -13.88 -17.58
C PHE A 18 -25.80 -12.64 -18.49
N VAL A 19 -27.04 -12.31 -18.89
CA VAL A 19 -27.31 -11.11 -19.71
C VAL A 19 -27.10 -9.81 -18.91
N PHE A 20 -27.43 -9.79 -17.61
CA PHE A 20 -27.29 -8.60 -16.77
C PHE A 20 -25.81 -8.26 -16.46
N GLY A 21 -24.95 -9.27 -16.33
CA GLY A 21 -23.52 -9.07 -16.11
C GLY A 21 -22.75 -8.51 -17.32
N ILE A 22 -23.20 -8.82 -18.54
CA ILE A 22 -22.59 -8.31 -19.77
C ILE A 22 -22.89 -6.82 -19.96
N ALA A 23 -24.14 -6.39 -19.76
CA ALA A 23 -24.53 -4.99 -19.90
C ALA A 23 -23.81 -4.05 -18.91
N GLN A 24 -23.60 -4.50 -17.67
CA GLN A 24 -22.97 -3.68 -16.62
C GLN A 24 -21.47 -3.43 -16.87
N ALA A 25 -20.78 -4.34 -17.55
CA ALA A 25 -19.38 -4.17 -17.92
C ALA A 25 -19.20 -3.25 -19.13
N GLU A 26 -20.22 -3.18 -20.00
CA GLU A 26 -20.27 -2.26 -21.14
C GLU A 26 -20.45 -0.81 -20.66
N ASP A 27 -21.34 -0.60 -19.69
CA ASP A 27 -21.56 0.71 -19.07
C ASP A 27 -20.30 1.34 -18.45
N LEU A 28 -19.48 0.56 -17.72
CA LEU A 28 -18.23 1.08 -17.11
C LEU A 28 -17.16 1.41 -18.15
N LYS A 29 -17.11 0.67 -19.27
CA LYS A 29 -16.19 0.96 -20.37
C LYS A 29 -16.56 2.26 -21.05
N ASP A 30 -17.84 2.50 -21.28
CA ASP A 30 -18.34 3.74 -21.87
C ASP A 30 -18.03 4.95 -20.97
N ILE A 31 -18.24 4.82 -19.67
CA ILE A 31 -17.87 5.85 -18.68
C ILE A 31 -16.37 6.16 -18.75
N ALA A 32 -15.53 5.12 -18.75
CA ALA A 32 -14.08 5.30 -18.82
C ALA A 32 -13.65 5.93 -20.17
N GLN A 33 -14.32 5.58 -21.26
CA GLN A 33 -14.09 6.18 -22.57
C GLN A 33 -14.45 7.66 -22.59
N LEU A 34 -15.60 8.06 -22.03
CA LEU A 34 -15.99 9.47 -21.89
C LEU A 34 -14.94 10.26 -21.10
N ALA A 35 -14.46 9.68 -19.99
CA ALA A 35 -13.39 10.29 -19.20
C ALA A 35 -12.09 10.44 -20.01
N ASN A 36 -11.69 9.42 -20.77
CA ASN A 36 -10.49 9.47 -21.60
C ASN A 36 -10.60 10.47 -22.77
N GLN A 37 -11.82 10.75 -23.25
CA GLN A 37 -12.10 11.76 -24.27
C GLN A 37 -12.15 13.19 -23.70
N GLY A 38 -11.89 13.37 -22.41
CA GLY A 38 -11.94 14.67 -21.74
C GLY A 38 -13.36 15.15 -21.43
N GLN A 39 -14.40 14.32 -21.67
CA GLN A 39 -15.79 14.62 -21.34
C GLN A 39 -16.07 14.33 -19.86
N GLN A 40 -15.26 14.91 -18.98
CA GLN A 40 -15.21 14.57 -17.56
C GLN A 40 -16.55 14.82 -16.84
N ALA A 41 -17.27 15.88 -17.21
CA ALA A 41 -18.58 16.19 -16.62
C ALA A 41 -19.63 15.11 -16.96
N ALA A 42 -19.71 14.70 -18.23
CA ALA A 42 -20.61 13.64 -18.67
C ALA A 42 -20.22 12.28 -18.08
N ALA A 43 -18.92 11.97 -18.02
CA ALA A 43 -18.41 10.78 -17.36
C ALA A 43 -18.80 10.74 -15.87
N LEU A 44 -18.69 11.88 -15.18
CA LEU A 44 -19.06 11.99 -13.77
C LEU A 44 -20.56 11.78 -13.54
N GLU A 45 -21.42 12.34 -14.39
CA GLU A 45 -22.86 12.12 -14.32
C GLU A 45 -23.22 10.65 -14.54
N ARG A 46 -22.62 10.03 -15.56
CA ARG A 46 -22.86 8.63 -15.91
C ARG A 46 -22.38 7.67 -14.82
N VAL A 47 -21.19 7.90 -14.23
CA VAL A 47 -20.69 7.07 -13.13
C VAL A 47 -21.51 7.25 -11.85
N ASN A 48 -22.02 8.45 -11.56
CA ASN A 48 -22.90 8.66 -10.41
C ASN A 48 -24.23 7.89 -10.57
N SER A 49 -24.83 7.94 -11.76
CA SER A 49 -26.03 7.16 -12.09
C SER A 49 -25.78 5.65 -11.97
N TYR A 50 -24.62 5.18 -12.44
CA TYR A 50 -24.23 3.77 -12.30
C TYR A 50 -24.08 3.35 -10.83
N ILE A 51 -23.38 4.16 -10.02
CA ILE A 51 -23.15 3.89 -8.59
C ILE A 51 -24.46 3.90 -7.79
N ALA A 52 -25.45 4.72 -8.19
CA ALA A 52 -26.76 4.75 -7.53
C ALA A 52 -27.44 3.36 -7.55
N SER A 53 -27.29 2.62 -8.64
CA SER A 53 -27.78 1.24 -8.77
C SER A 53 -26.79 0.19 -8.26
N ASN A 54 -25.49 0.51 -8.23
CA ASN A 54 -24.41 -0.42 -7.90
C ASN A 54 -23.46 0.15 -6.80
N PRO A 55 -23.95 0.44 -5.59
CA PRO A 55 -23.20 1.24 -4.60
C PRO A 55 -21.94 0.55 -4.04
N LYS A 56 -21.81 -0.76 -4.23
CA LYS A 56 -20.68 -1.58 -3.75
C LYS A 56 -19.63 -1.87 -4.83
N ASP A 57 -19.83 -1.37 -6.06
CA ASP A 57 -18.89 -1.60 -7.14
C ASP A 57 -17.64 -0.73 -6.95
N VAL A 58 -16.55 -1.38 -6.52
CA VAL A 58 -15.25 -0.74 -6.25
C VAL A 58 -14.63 -0.17 -7.54
N GLN A 59 -14.86 -0.80 -8.70
CA GLN A 59 -14.35 -0.31 -9.98
C GLN A 59 -15.06 0.98 -10.37
N ALA A 60 -16.37 1.06 -10.18
CA ALA A 60 -17.14 2.28 -10.43
C ALA A 60 -16.69 3.42 -9.49
N GLN A 61 -16.48 3.12 -8.20
CA GLN A 61 -15.95 4.08 -7.23
C GLN A 61 -14.55 4.56 -7.62
N PHE A 62 -13.67 3.65 -8.03
CA PHE A 62 -12.33 3.98 -8.51
C PHE A 62 -12.38 4.93 -9.71
N ILE A 63 -13.19 4.62 -10.73
CA ILE A 63 -13.39 5.47 -11.91
C ILE A 63 -13.88 6.86 -11.50
N LYS A 64 -14.85 6.95 -10.58
CA LYS A 64 -15.30 8.24 -10.03
C LYS A 64 -14.17 9.01 -9.37
N GLY A 65 -13.33 8.36 -8.56
CA GLY A 65 -12.16 8.99 -7.94
C GLY A 65 -11.20 9.58 -8.97
N VAL A 66 -10.90 8.83 -10.04
CA VAL A 66 -10.06 9.28 -11.17
C VAL A 66 -10.67 10.49 -11.88
N ILE A 67 -11.95 10.44 -12.22
CA ILE A 67 -12.67 11.54 -12.88
C ILE A 67 -12.65 12.81 -12.01
N LEU A 68 -12.88 12.67 -10.70
CA LEU A 68 -12.83 13.79 -9.76
C LEU A 68 -11.44 14.43 -9.69
N ALA A 69 -10.38 13.63 -9.69
CA ALA A 69 -9.01 14.13 -9.70
C ALA A 69 -8.67 14.86 -11.00
N GLU A 70 -9.07 14.33 -12.17
CA GLU A 70 -8.91 15.01 -13.47
C GLU A 70 -9.74 16.31 -13.56
N LEU A 71 -10.87 16.39 -12.86
CA LEU A 71 -11.66 17.62 -12.68
C LEU A 71 -11.07 18.59 -11.65
N ASN A 72 -9.86 18.32 -11.12
CA ASN A 72 -9.21 19.13 -10.09
C ASN A 72 -10.00 19.18 -8.76
N ARG A 73 -10.96 18.27 -8.55
CA ARG A 73 -11.77 18.11 -7.32
C ARG A 73 -11.06 17.17 -6.35
N ARG A 74 -9.83 17.55 -5.97
CA ARG A 74 -8.88 16.70 -5.24
C ARG A 74 -9.41 16.17 -3.91
N ASP A 75 -10.03 17.02 -3.10
CA ASP A 75 -10.53 16.61 -1.79
C ASP A 75 -11.63 15.54 -1.88
N GLU A 76 -12.44 15.58 -2.94
CA GLU A 76 -13.46 14.55 -3.18
C GLU A 76 -12.84 13.26 -3.68
N ALA A 77 -11.84 13.35 -4.56
CA ALA A 77 -11.07 12.18 -5.00
C ALA A 77 -10.36 11.48 -3.83
N ILE A 78 -9.73 12.25 -2.93
CA ILE A 78 -9.09 11.74 -1.71
C ILE A 78 -10.11 10.98 -0.86
N LYS A 79 -11.30 11.53 -0.63
CA LYS A 79 -12.36 10.84 0.13
C LYS A 79 -12.74 9.50 -0.49
N ILE A 80 -12.89 9.46 -1.82
CA ILE A 80 -13.23 8.23 -2.55
C ILE A 80 -12.10 7.19 -2.41
N PHE A 81 -10.84 7.55 -2.68
CA PHE A 81 -9.73 6.60 -2.59
C PHE A 81 -9.42 6.18 -1.15
N ALA A 82 -9.60 7.06 -0.16
CA ALA A 82 -9.47 6.71 1.26
C ALA A 82 -10.55 5.69 1.68
N ASP A 83 -11.79 5.85 1.21
CA ASP A 83 -12.85 4.88 1.46
C ASP A 83 -12.55 3.52 0.81
N ILE A 84 -12.10 3.51 -0.44
CA ILE A 84 -11.69 2.28 -1.14
C ILE A 84 -10.53 1.60 -0.40
N THR A 85 -9.47 2.33 -0.04
CA THR A 85 -8.31 1.74 0.65
C THR A 85 -8.66 1.23 2.05
N SER A 86 -9.60 1.86 2.74
CA SER A 86 -10.10 1.37 4.03
C SER A 86 -10.88 0.07 3.90
N LYS A 87 -11.69 -0.10 2.85
CA LYS A 87 -12.55 -1.28 2.65
C LYS A 87 -11.84 -2.42 1.91
N ASN A 88 -10.91 -2.07 1.03
CA ASN A 88 -10.18 -2.96 0.16
C ASN A 88 -8.67 -2.69 0.25
N PRO A 89 -8.05 -2.97 1.42
CA PRO A 89 -6.65 -2.60 1.68
C PRO A 89 -5.63 -3.33 0.78
N ASN A 90 -6.05 -4.41 0.12
CA ASN A 90 -5.21 -5.21 -0.76
C ASN A 90 -5.13 -4.67 -2.19
N LEU A 91 -5.88 -3.63 -2.55
CA LEU A 91 -5.82 -3.04 -3.89
C LEU A 91 -4.70 -1.98 -3.96
N PRO A 92 -3.67 -2.17 -4.79
CA PRO A 92 -2.53 -1.26 -4.81
C PRO A 92 -2.80 0.06 -5.55
N GLU A 93 -3.67 0.07 -6.57
CA GLU A 93 -3.94 1.24 -7.40
C GLU A 93 -4.63 2.38 -6.63
N PRO A 94 -5.65 2.13 -5.79
CA PRO A 94 -6.25 3.18 -4.94
C PRO A 94 -5.24 3.83 -3.99
N HIS A 95 -4.33 3.05 -3.41
CA HIS A 95 -3.24 3.57 -2.57
C HIS A 95 -2.28 4.45 -3.36
N ASN A 96 -1.90 4.03 -4.57
CA ASN A 96 -1.05 4.85 -5.44
C ASN A 96 -1.71 6.19 -5.82
N ASN A 97 -2.99 6.18 -6.21
CA ASN A 97 -3.71 7.40 -6.54
C ASN A 97 -3.89 8.33 -5.34
N LEU A 98 -4.17 7.76 -4.16
CA LEU A 98 -4.24 8.51 -2.92
C LEU A 98 -2.90 9.18 -2.58
N ALA A 99 -1.78 8.50 -2.85
CA ALA A 99 -0.44 9.06 -2.63
C ALA A 99 -0.14 10.26 -3.54
N VAL A 100 -0.49 10.15 -4.82
CA VAL A 100 -0.33 11.26 -5.78
C VAL A 100 -1.10 12.49 -5.30
N LEU A 101 -2.36 12.31 -4.89
CA LEU A 101 -3.20 13.40 -4.40
C LEU A 101 -2.66 14.05 -3.11
N TYR A 102 -2.12 13.24 -2.18
CA TYR A 102 -1.45 13.77 -1.00
C TYR A 102 -0.16 14.53 -1.36
N ALA A 103 0.62 14.04 -2.31
CA ALA A 103 1.84 14.70 -2.76
C ALA A 103 1.58 16.06 -3.41
N GLU A 104 0.50 16.19 -4.19
CA GLU A 104 0.05 17.47 -4.76
C GLU A 104 -0.31 18.51 -3.69
N LYS A 105 -0.78 18.05 -2.52
CA LYS A 105 -1.07 18.89 -1.35
C LYS A 105 0.17 19.19 -0.49
N GLY A 106 1.34 18.62 -0.82
CA GLY A 106 2.54 18.69 0.02
C GLY A 106 2.51 17.75 1.23
N GLU A 107 1.53 16.84 1.32
CA GLU A 107 1.36 15.90 2.44
C GLU A 107 2.23 14.65 2.23
N TYR A 108 3.55 14.84 2.11
CA TYR A 108 4.48 13.79 1.68
C TYR A 108 4.55 12.57 2.60
N ASP A 109 4.40 12.74 3.91
CA ASP A 109 4.35 11.60 4.84
C ASP A 109 3.11 10.72 4.62
N GLN A 110 1.96 11.30 4.26
CA GLN A 110 0.75 10.54 3.93
C GLN A 110 0.91 9.84 2.58
N ALA A 111 1.51 10.52 1.60
CA ALA A 111 1.84 9.93 0.31
C ALA A 111 2.76 8.70 0.47
N ARG A 112 3.82 8.82 1.28
CA ARG A 112 4.75 7.72 1.60
C ARG A 112 4.00 6.51 2.14
N LYS A 113 3.17 6.70 3.18
CA LYS A 113 2.43 5.61 3.84
C LYS A 113 1.47 4.88 2.90
N ALA A 114 0.82 5.62 1.99
CA ALA A 114 -0.06 5.02 0.99
C ALA A 114 0.74 4.15 0.00
N LEU A 115 1.86 4.64 -0.51
CA LEU A 115 2.74 3.86 -1.41
C LEU A 115 3.34 2.63 -0.72
N GLU A 116 3.79 2.76 0.53
CA GLU A 116 4.25 1.64 1.34
C GLU A 116 3.15 0.57 1.50
N SER A 117 1.89 0.99 1.64
CA SER A 117 0.75 0.07 1.70
C SER A 117 0.51 -0.64 0.37
N ALA A 118 0.63 0.06 -0.75
CA ALA A 118 0.57 -0.54 -2.09
C ALA A 118 1.68 -1.58 -2.28
N ILE A 119 2.93 -1.23 -1.96
CA ILE A 119 4.11 -2.11 -2.10
C ILE A 119 4.02 -3.32 -1.17
N LYS A 120 3.51 -3.14 0.05
CA LYS A 120 3.34 -4.24 1.02
C LYS A 120 2.46 -5.37 0.47
N THR A 121 1.42 -5.02 -0.27
CA THR A 121 0.48 -5.99 -0.86
C THR A 121 0.95 -6.46 -2.23
N HIS A 122 1.61 -5.57 -2.99
CA HIS A 122 2.10 -5.82 -4.34
C HIS A 122 3.56 -5.38 -4.48
N PRO A 123 4.54 -6.19 -4.01
CA PRO A 123 5.95 -5.80 -4.00
C PRO A 123 6.54 -5.51 -5.38
N SER A 124 5.95 -6.07 -6.45
CA SER A 124 6.37 -5.86 -7.84
C SER A 124 5.70 -4.66 -8.51
N TYR A 125 4.91 -3.86 -7.78
CA TYR A 125 4.23 -2.71 -8.36
C TYR A 125 5.21 -1.56 -8.64
N ALA A 126 5.83 -1.60 -9.83
CA ALA A 126 6.91 -0.70 -10.22
C ALA A 126 6.55 0.79 -10.09
N THR A 127 5.33 1.18 -10.50
CA THR A 127 4.86 2.57 -10.39
C THR A 127 4.84 3.06 -8.95
N ALA A 128 4.51 2.21 -7.98
CA ALA A 128 4.53 2.62 -6.57
C ALA A 128 5.97 2.85 -6.06
N HIS A 129 6.95 2.07 -6.53
CA HIS A 129 8.36 2.29 -6.20
C HIS A 129 8.92 3.56 -6.84
N GLU A 130 8.58 3.83 -8.09
CA GLU A 130 8.92 5.08 -8.78
C GLU A 130 8.37 6.28 -8.02
N ASN A 131 7.06 6.28 -7.75
CA ASN A 131 6.42 7.35 -6.99
C ASN A 131 7.01 7.50 -5.60
N LEU A 132 7.37 6.41 -4.92
CA LEU A 132 7.98 6.46 -3.59
C LEU A 132 9.36 7.13 -3.62
N GLY A 133 10.14 6.90 -4.69
CA GLY A 133 11.40 7.60 -4.94
C GLY A 133 11.22 9.11 -5.06
N ASP A 134 10.22 9.54 -5.84
CA ASP A 134 9.88 10.97 -5.99
C ASP A 134 9.44 11.60 -4.66
N ILE A 135 8.64 10.88 -3.86
CA ILE A 135 8.26 11.33 -2.51
C ILE A 135 9.50 11.51 -1.63
N TYR A 136 10.44 10.56 -1.61
CA TYR A 136 11.66 10.70 -0.83
C TYR A 136 12.53 11.89 -1.27
N ALA A 137 12.63 12.15 -2.58
CA ALA A 137 13.35 13.30 -3.09
C ALA A 137 12.70 14.63 -2.63
N ARG A 138 11.37 14.72 -2.63
CA ARG A 138 10.64 15.90 -2.12
C ARG A 138 10.82 16.10 -0.61
N MET A 139 10.70 15.03 0.18
CA MET A 139 10.97 15.09 1.62
C MET A 139 12.41 15.51 1.92
N ALA A 140 13.39 15.03 1.13
CA ALA A 140 14.77 15.46 1.25
C ALA A 140 14.93 16.96 0.93
N SER A 141 14.20 17.48 -0.06
CA SER A 141 14.15 18.92 -0.35
C SER A 141 13.68 19.72 0.87
N GLU A 142 12.56 19.33 1.50
CA GLU A 142 12.05 20.00 2.70
C GLU A 142 13.05 20.00 3.86
N ALA A 143 13.74 18.87 4.05
CA ALA A 143 14.76 18.74 5.08
C ALA A 143 15.98 19.65 4.80
N TYR A 144 16.42 19.75 3.54
CA TYR A 144 17.50 20.67 3.17
C TYR A 144 17.08 22.13 3.27
N ASP A 145 15.88 22.49 2.83
CA ASP A 145 15.34 23.85 3.03
C ASP A 145 15.30 24.20 4.52
N LYS A 146 14.88 23.26 5.39
CA LYS A 146 14.90 23.46 6.84
C LYS A 146 16.32 23.64 7.38
N ALA A 147 17.28 22.86 6.90
CA ALA A 147 18.68 23.02 7.27
C ALA A 147 19.22 24.41 6.88
N LEU A 148 18.87 24.92 5.70
CA LEU A 148 19.28 26.24 5.22
C LEU A 148 18.61 27.40 5.94
N GLN A 149 17.42 27.20 6.49
CA GLN A 149 16.80 28.17 7.41
C GLN A 149 17.58 28.31 8.71
N LEU A 150 18.22 27.23 9.17
CA LEU A 150 18.99 27.20 10.42
C LEU A 150 20.46 27.61 10.21
N ASP A 151 21.03 27.25 9.05
CA ASP A 151 22.38 27.57 8.63
C ASP A 151 22.39 27.89 7.13
N SER A 152 22.25 29.18 6.82
CA SER A 152 22.26 29.67 5.43
C SER A 152 23.61 29.46 4.74
N GLY A 153 24.69 29.22 5.49
CA GLY A 153 26.04 28.97 4.97
C GLY A 153 26.30 27.50 4.61
N ASN A 154 25.35 26.59 4.83
CA ASN A 154 25.52 25.17 4.58
C ASN A 154 25.57 24.85 3.07
N THR A 155 26.74 25.02 2.46
CA THR A 155 26.96 24.78 1.02
C THR A 155 26.64 23.34 0.61
N ARG A 156 26.80 22.37 1.52
CA ARG A 156 26.45 20.96 1.25
C ARG A 156 24.95 20.80 1.04
N ALA A 157 24.12 21.39 1.90
CA ALA A 157 22.68 21.35 1.75
C ALA A 157 22.22 22.13 0.50
N GLN A 158 22.82 23.29 0.22
CA GLN A 158 22.55 24.07 -0.99
C GLN A 158 22.80 23.24 -2.27
N ASN A 159 23.95 22.57 -2.36
CA ASN A 159 24.31 21.76 -3.52
C ASN A 159 23.36 20.57 -3.71
N LYS A 160 23.03 19.84 -2.64
CA LYS A 160 22.11 18.69 -2.71
C LYS A 160 20.68 19.12 -3.09
N LEU A 161 20.22 20.23 -2.53
CA LEU A 161 18.92 20.81 -2.88
C LEU A 161 18.87 21.27 -4.34
N ALA A 162 19.94 21.86 -4.86
CA ALA A 162 20.04 22.23 -6.27
C ALA A 162 19.94 21.00 -7.18
N LEU A 163 20.61 19.90 -6.85
CA LEU A 163 20.51 18.63 -7.59
C LEU A 163 19.09 18.06 -7.59
N ILE A 164 18.40 18.09 -6.44
CA ILE A 164 17.01 17.64 -6.34
C ILE A 164 16.08 18.55 -7.17
N ARG A 165 16.29 19.86 -7.12
CA ARG A 165 15.53 20.80 -7.96
C ARG A 165 15.76 20.55 -9.44
N ASP A 166 17.00 20.26 -9.84
CA ASP A 166 17.33 19.92 -11.22
C ASP A 166 16.67 18.61 -11.66
N LEU A 167 16.62 17.58 -10.79
CA LEU A 167 15.91 16.32 -11.06
C LEU A 167 14.45 16.56 -11.49
N PHE A 168 13.75 17.49 -10.82
CA PHE A 168 12.36 17.83 -11.14
C PHE A 168 12.20 18.88 -12.26
N SER A 169 13.26 19.61 -12.61
CA SER A 169 13.22 20.70 -13.62
C SER A 169 13.68 20.24 -15.00
N SER A 170 14.63 19.30 -15.05
CA SER A 170 15.22 18.73 -16.27
C SER A 170 14.29 17.74 -16.98
N THR A 171 13.25 17.25 -16.30
CA THR A 171 12.13 16.54 -16.92
C THR A 171 11.24 17.53 -17.70
N LYS A 172 11.71 17.95 -18.87
CA LYS A 172 11.07 18.97 -19.76
C LYS A 172 9.84 18.47 -20.53
N LYS A 173 9.45 17.19 -20.35
CA LYS A 173 8.06 16.76 -20.53
C LYS A 173 7.44 16.76 -19.15
N PRO A 174 6.25 17.35 -18.94
CA PRO A 174 5.64 17.29 -17.64
C PRO A 174 5.55 15.82 -17.25
N VAL A 175 6.23 15.41 -16.18
CA VAL A 175 6.03 14.14 -15.48
C VAL A 175 4.66 14.13 -14.80
N MET A 176 3.73 14.95 -15.28
CA MET A 176 2.30 14.81 -15.06
C MET A 176 1.72 13.53 -15.64
N SER A 177 2.53 12.60 -16.16
CA SER A 177 2.07 11.23 -16.33
C SER A 177 1.97 10.47 -14.99
N ALA A 178 2.64 10.94 -13.93
CA ALA A 178 2.53 10.42 -12.56
C ALA A 178 1.63 11.28 -11.65
N THR A 179 1.27 12.51 -12.08
CA THR A 179 0.27 13.35 -11.41
C THR A 179 -1.15 13.07 -11.89
N ARG A 180 -1.30 12.37 -13.02
CA ARG A 180 -2.59 11.83 -13.41
C ARG A 180 -2.85 10.57 -12.59
N PRO A 181 -4.03 10.43 -11.99
CA PRO A 181 -4.45 9.14 -11.48
C PRO A 181 -4.23 8.11 -12.58
N VAL A 182 -3.78 6.91 -12.22
CA VAL A 182 -3.55 5.85 -13.21
C VAL A 182 -4.89 5.55 -13.91
N THR A 183 -5.08 6.13 -15.10
CA THR A 183 -6.28 5.99 -15.94
C THR A 183 -6.31 4.65 -16.65
N LYS A 184 -5.13 4.03 -16.80
CA LYS A 184 -5.02 2.70 -17.38
C LYS A 184 -5.28 1.69 -16.28
N ALA A 185 -6.55 1.30 -16.18
CA ALA A 185 -6.87 -0.09 -15.90
C ALA A 185 -6.04 -0.92 -16.90
N SER A 186 -4.84 -1.36 -16.48
CA SER A 186 -4.26 -2.59 -17.00
C SER A 186 -5.41 -3.59 -17.06
N GLU A 187 -5.57 -4.23 -18.23
CA GLU A 187 -6.65 -5.13 -18.62
C GLU A 187 -7.43 -5.73 -17.46
N PRO A 188 -8.77 -5.84 -17.54
CA PRO A 188 -9.67 -6.10 -16.42
C PRO A 188 -9.38 -7.46 -15.77
N THR A 189 -8.34 -7.50 -14.96
CA THR A 189 -8.31 -8.35 -13.80
C THR A 189 -9.30 -7.68 -12.88
N LYS A 190 -10.58 -8.08 -13.03
CA LYS A 190 -11.69 -7.66 -12.18
C LYS A 190 -11.16 -7.29 -10.80
N LEU A 191 -11.32 -6.04 -10.37
CA LEU A 191 -11.21 -5.65 -8.96
C LEU A 191 -12.16 -6.47 -8.05
N ALA A 192 -13.01 -7.34 -8.65
CA ALA A 192 -14.02 -8.15 -8.00
C ALA A 192 -13.66 -9.61 -7.65
N ASP A 193 -12.52 -10.19 -8.03
CA ASP A 193 -12.24 -11.60 -7.68
C ASP A 193 -10.78 -11.85 -7.28
N ALA A 194 -10.34 -11.30 -6.15
CA ALA A 194 -9.14 -11.79 -5.47
C ALA A 194 -9.50 -12.96 -4.54
N LYS A 195 -9.74 -14.14 -5.12
CA LYS A 195 -9.48 -15.39 -4.38
C LYS A 195 -8.03 -15.33 -3.92
N PRO A 196 -7.69 -15.68 -2.66
CA PRO A 196 -6.31 -15.65 -2.20
C PRO A 196 -5.49 -16.51 -3.16
N ALA A 197 -4.56 -15.88 -3.88
CA ALA A 197 -3.53 -16.61 -4.58
C ALA A 197 -2.88 -17.50 -3.51
N ALA A 198 -2.99 -18.82 -3.70
CA ALA A 198 -2.31 -19.78 -2.85
C ALA A 198 -0.81 -19.56 -3.06
N SER A 199 -0.23 -18.70 -2.23
CA SER A 199 1.20 -18.52 -2.12
C SER A 199 1.78 -19.83 -1.56
N LYS A 200 2.56 -20.53 -2.39
CA LYS A 200 3.51 -21.53 -1.91
C LYS A 200 4.39 -20.86 -0.82
N PRO A 201 4.70 -21.52 0.31
CA PRO A 201 5.19 -20.82 1.50
C PRO A 201 6.59 -20.27 1.27
N ALA A 202 6.70 -18.96 1.08
CA ALA A 202 7.95 -18.23 1.32
C ALA A 202 8.01 -17.90 2.81
N ALA A 203 9.15 -18.21 3.42
CA ALA A 203 9.42 -18.07 4.84
C ALA A 203 9.02 -16.68 5.36
N LYS A 204 8.19 -16.66 6.40
CA LYS A 204 7.69 -15.45 7.04
C LYS A 204 8.82 -14.82 7.88
N PRO A 205 9.10 -13.51 7.72
CA PRO A 205 9.89 -12.75 8.68
C PRO A 205 9.19 -12.75 10.04
N ALA A 206 9.91 -13.11 11.10
CA ALA A 206 9.39 -13.09 12.46
C ALA A 206 9.02 -11.64 12.85
N GLN A 207 7.73 -11.43 13.04
CA GLN A 207 7.14 -10.18 13.49
C GLN A 207 7.43 -10.02 14.99
N VAL A 208 8.06 -8.91 15.35
CA VAL A 208 8.29 -8.46 16.72
C VAL A 208 6.92 -8.24 17.36
N ALA A 209 6.56 -9.11 18.31
CA ALA A 209 5.42 -8.90 19.20
C ALA A 209 5.92 -8.17 20.44
N SER A 210 5.53 -6.90 20.58
CA SER A 210 5.54 -6.24 21.89
C SER A 210 4.37 -6.78 22.72
N PRO A 211 4.57 -7.23 23.98
CA PRO A 211 3.48 -7.40 24.91
C PRO A 211 3.31 -6.15 25.79
N THR A 212 2.04 -5.74 25.91
CA THR A 212 1.53 -4.70 26.80
C THR A 212 1.51 -5.16 28.27
N THR A 213 1.39 -4.16 29.15
CA THR A 213 0.94 -4.12 30.56
C THR A 213 1.91 -4.46 31.71
N ALA A 214 2.11 -3.44 32.55
CA ALA A 214 2.69 -3.46 33.89
C ALA A 214 1.83 -4.26 34.90
N PRO A 215 2.35 -4.59 36.10
CA PRO A 215 2.29 -3.62 37.19
C PRO A 215 3.54 -3.54 38.10
N ALA A 216 3.69 -2.34 38.68
CA ALA A 216 4.31 -2.00 39.97
C ALA A 216 5.79 -2.36 40.23
N THR A 217 6.56 -1.30 40.47
CA THR A 217 7.86 -1.26 41.13
C THR A 217 7.80 -1.86 42.55
N PRO A 218 8.93 -2.32 43.12
CA PRO A 218 9.80 -1.38 43.81
C PRO A 218 11.28 -1.53 43.47
N ALA A 219 11.94 -0.39 43.25
CA ALA A 219 13.40 -0.23 43.36
C ALA A 219 13.80 -0.33 44.86
N PRO A 220 15.09 -0.51 45.25
CA PRO A 220 16.27 -0.08 44.50
C PRO A 220 17.53 -1.00 44.61
N ALA A 221 18.58 -0.56 43.90
CA ALA A 221 19.99 -1.02 43.89
C ALA A 221 20.38 -2.01 42.77
N ALA A 222 21.48 -1.69 42.06
CA ALA A 222 22.19 -2.47 41.02
C ALA A 222 22.00 -2.07 39.53
N ALA A 223 21.71 -0.81 39.21
CA ALA A 223 21.58 -0.35 37.81
C ALA A 223 22.90 -0.16 37.03
N ALA A 224 24.08 -0.31 37.67
CA ALA A 224 25.36 -0.19 36.99
C ALA A 224 25.84 -1.53 36.38
N ASP A 225 25.72 -2.62 37.14
CA ASP A 225 26.21 -3.95 36.75
C ASP A 225 25.39 -4.59 35.63
N ALA A 226 24.08 -4.33 35.60
CA ALA A 226 23.18 -4.86 34.58
C ALA A 226 23.56 -4.44 33.14
N SER A 227 24.23 -3.29 32.97
CA SER A 227 24.62 -2.81 31.65
C SER A 227 25.85 -3.53 31.08
N GLU A 228 26.79 -3.93 31.94
CA GLU A 228 27.98 -4.69 31.54
C GLU A 228 27.64 -6.16 31.33
N ASP A 229 26.77 -6.74 32.17
CA ASP A 229 26.29 -8.12 32.00
C ASP A 229 25.54 -8.32 30.68
N ILE A 230 24.73 -7.34 30.27
CA ILE A 230 24.04 -7.38 28.97
C ILE A 230 25.04 -7.30 27.82
N LYS A 231 26.04 -6.41 27.89
CA LYS A 231 27.07 -6.30 26.84
C LYS A 231 27.89 -7.59 26.73
N ALA A 232 28.29 -8.17 27.86
CA ALA A 232 29.01 -9.43 27.90
C ALA A 232 28.17 -10.60 27.34
N ALA A 233 26.88 -10.65 27.66
CA ALA A 233 25.96 -11.65 27.12
C ALA A 233 25.82 -11.54 25.60
N VAL A 234 25.68 -10.32 25.06
CA VAL A 234 25.59 -10.08 23.61
C VAL A 234 26.91 -10.42 22.90
N ALA A 235 28.06 -10.05 23.47
CA ALA A 235 29.36 -10.37 22.90
C ALA A 235 29.62 -11.89 22.85
N LYS A 236 29.25 -12.60 23.93
CA LYS A 236 29.37 -14.06 24.00
C LYS A 236 28.46 -14.76 22.98
N TRP A 237 27.23 -14.29 22.84
CA TRP A 237 26.29 -14.78 21.83
C TRP A 237 26.81 -14.56 20.41
N ALA A 238 27.32 -13.36 20.10
CA ALA A 238 27.85 -13.03 18.79
C ALA A 238 29.09 -13.87 18.42
N LYS A 239 29.95 -14.16 19.40
CA LYS A 239 31.12 -15.03 19.22
C LYS A 239 30.70 -16.48 18.92
N ALA A 240 29.76 -17.05 19.67
CA ALA A 240 29.26 -18.40 19.42
C ALA A 240 28.65 -18.53 18.01
N TRP A 241 27.91 -17.51 17.56
CA TRP A 241 27.38 -17.46 16.20
C TRP A 241 28.48 -17.40 15.14
N SER A 242 29.49 -16.55 15.33
CA SER A 242 30.61 -16.41 14.40
C SER A 242 31.46 -17.69 14.30
N ASP A 243 31.61 -18.40 15.41
CA ASP A 243 32.39 -19.64 15.48
C ASP A 243 31.57 -20.88 15.01
N GLN A 244 30.30 -20.68 14.65
CA GLN A 244 29.34 -21.75 14.32
C GLN A 244 29.15 -22.80 15.43
N ASP A 245 29.33 -22.38 16.69
CA ASP A 245 29.14 -23.21 17.88
C ASP A 245 27.67 -23.18 18.32
N VAL A 246 26.93 -24.21 17.90
CA VAL A 246 25.48 -24.33 18.10
C VAL A 246 25.12 -24.49 19.59
N ASP A 247 25.92 -25.23 20.36
CA ASP A 247 25.65 -25.50 21.77
C ASP A 247 25.83 -24.23 22.61
N ALA A 248 26.93 -23.49 22.39
CA ALA A 248 27.18 -22.21 23.06
C ALA A 248 26.16 -21.14 22.65
N TYR A 249 25.70 -21.16 21.39
CA TYR A 249 24.64 -20.29 20.90
C TYR A 249 23.31 -20.56 21.60
N LEU A 250 22.88 -21.82 21.69
CA LEU A 250 21.62 -22.20 22.34
C LEU A 250 21.65 -22.03 23.86
N ALA A 251 22.82 -22.13 24.49
CA ALA A 251 23.01 -21.88 25.92
C ALA A 251 22.77 -20.41 26.33
N SER A 252 22.79 -19.47 25.39
CA SER A 252 22.50 -18.05 25.65
C SER A 252 21.00 -17.76 25.89
N TYR A 253 20.12 -18.71 25.56
CA TYR A 253 18.68 -18.56 25.71
C TYR A 253 18.21 -19.05 27.08
N SER A 254 17.15 -18.43 27.61
CA SER A 254 16.54 -18.84 28.89
C SER A 254 16.19 -20.33 28.88
N SER A 255 16.20 -20.99 30.04
CA SER A 255 15.79 -22.41 30.19
C SER A 255 14.33 -22.67 29.79
N SER A 256 13.52 -21.61 29.64
CA SER A 256 12.13 -21.66 29.17
C SER A 256 11.94 -21.52 27.64
N PHE A 257 12.98 -21.14 26.91
CA PHE A 257 12.96 -21.07 25.43
C PHE A 257 12.65 -22.44 24.78
N LYS A 258 11.86 -22.48 23.71
CA LYS A 258 11.58 -23.74 23.00
C LYS A 258 12.03 -23.60 21.57
N THR A 259 12.83 -24.56 21.10
CA THR A 259 13.21 -24.66 19.70
C THR A 259 11.95 -24.88 18.85
N PRO A 260 11.90 -24.33 17.62
CA PRO A 260 10.82 -24.64 16.69
C PRO A 260 10.74 -26.15 16.46
N LYS A 261 9.53 -26.71 16.41
CA LYS A 261 9.25 -28.17 16.27
C LYS A 261 9.65 -29.07 17.45
N GLY A 262 10.09 -28.52 18.58
CA GLY A 262 10.31 -29.30 19.81
C GLY A 262 11.59 -30.14 19.81
N GLU A 263 12.59 -29.75 19.04
CA GLU A 263 13.92 -30.39 18.99
C GLU A 263 14.68 -30.21 20.33
N SER A 264 15.49 -31.19 20.73
CA SER A 264 16.33 -31.08 21.93
C SER A 264 17.33 -29.92 21.77
N ARG A 265 17.71 -29.29 22.89
CA ARG A 265 18.74 -28.23 22.91
C ARG A 265 20.17 -28.76 22.92
N SER A 266 20.34 -30.07 23.08
CA SER A 266 21.64 -30.74 23.02
C SER A 266 21.87 -31.26 21.61
N ALA A 267 23.05 -31.02 21.06
CA ALA A 267 23.55 -31.77 19.90
C ALA A 267 23.58 -33.28 20.14
#